data_AF-A0A2U0S800-F1
#
_entry.id   AF-A0A2U0S800-F1
#
_cell.length_a   1.000
_cell.length_b   1.000
_cell.length_c   1.000
_cell.angle_alpha   90.00
_cell.angle_beta   90.00
_cell.angle_gamma   90.00
#
_symmetry.space_group_name_H-M   'P 1'
#
loop_
_entity.id
_entity.type
_entity.pdbx_description
1 polymer ?
#
loop_
_entity_poly.entity_id
_entity_poly.type
_entity_poly.pdbx_seq_one_letter_code
_entity_poly.pdbx_strand_id
1 'polypeptide(L)'
;MKFEKKLIACSILATVIGISSVLPLMFLMPATARVTAPEAVSSESWFSINIPYSYWMTKDGRLDNWDFDPTELDGSEDYPDVDESSVVSSQYLIALNLTLNVDATNYPADARIEYYQIDVSSDKGLIERRCWFVGTVLNDKENSSFSFQEFMEKIHFARSDLFGNETFGILSPHGYVRNRSGGMVRHHWEADLSLLWRVGSAGSGTTGNGGTSNLVSAIREAETLSIIVRRVGWVTVSANSTAVTLVDNEVVEEIQLQKYGDGFIYNNIIPEEQLAAIDPTNPPIDFGN
;
A
#
# COMPACT_ATOMS: atom_id res chain seq x y z
N MET A 1 63.09 38.26 -9.86
CA MET A 1 62.02 38.61 -10.84
C MET A 1 61.57 37.51 -11.81
N LYS A 2 62.28 36.38 -12.04
CA LYS A 2 61.75 35.29 -12.89
C LYS A 2 60.80 34.30 -12.17
N PHE A 3 60.88 34.21 -10.84
CA PHE A 3 60.04 33.29 -10.04
C PHE A 3 58.63 33.84 -9.77
N GLU A 4 58.48 35.16 -9.59
CA GLU A 4 57.17 35.79 -9.33
C GLU A 4 56.20 35.64 -10.50
N LYS A 5 56.70 35.67 -11.74
CA LYS A 5 55.85 35.49 -12.94
C LYS A 5 55.28 34.06 -13.06
N LYS A 6 55.98 33.05 -12.52
CA LYS A 6 55.49 31.67 -12.53
C LYS A 6 54.40 31.43 -11.48
N LEU A 7 54.51 32.08 -10.32
CA LEU A 7 53.54 31.96 -9.24
C LEU A 7 52.17 32.55 -9.61
N ILE A 8 52.18 33.70 -10.30
CA ILE A 8 50.95 34.35 -10.79
C ILE A 8 50.26 33.47 -11.85
N ALA A 9 51.01 32.87 -12.77
CA ALA A 9 50.45 31.98 -13.79
C ALA A 9 49.82 30.70 -13.20
N CYS A 10 50.46 30.09 -12.20
CA CYS A 10 49.90 28.92 -11.50
C CYS A 10 48.63 29.26 -10.70
N SER A 11 48.57 30.44 -10.09
CA SER A 11 47.36 30.89 -9.37
C SER A 11 46.16 31.06 -10.30
N ILE A 12 46.36 31.68 -11.47
CA ILE A 12 45.28 31.88 -12.45
C ILE A 12 44.78 30.52 -12.97
N LEU A 13 45.68 29.59 -13.26
CA LEU A 13 45.32 28.25 -13.73
C LEU A 13 44.51 27.48 -12.67
N ALA A 14 44.90 27.57 -11.39
CA ALA A 14 44.19 26.92 -10.29
C ALA A 14 42.77 27.48 -10.12
N THR A 15 42.58 28.80 -10.28
CA THR A 15 41.24 29.43 -10.22
C THR A 15 40.36 28.99 -11.39
N VAL A 16 40.89 28.91 -12.61
CA VAL A 16 40.14 28.45 -13.80
C VAL A 16 39.73 26.98 -13.67
N ILE A 17 40.62 26.12 -13.17
CA ILE A 17 40.30 24.70 -12.92
C ILE A 17 39.24 24.58 -11.82
N GLY A 18 39.34 25.35 -10.73
CA GLY A 18 38.35 25.36 -9.66
C GLY A 18 36.96 25.82 -10.12
N ILE A 19 36.88 26.90 -10.92
CA ILE A 19 35.60 27.37 -11.46
C ILE A 19 35.04 26.37 -12.48
N SER A 20 35.91 25.80 -13.33
CA SER A 20 35.52 24.82 -14.34
C SER A 20 35.17 23.45 -13.76
N SER A 21 35.56 23.11 -12.52
CA SER A 21 35.15 21.88 -11.85
C SER A 21 33.85 22.04 -11.06
N VAL A 22 33.52 23.26 -10.62
CA VAL A 22 32.27 23.55 -9.89
C VAL A 22 31.08 23.72 -10.85
N LEU A 23 31.30 24.26 -12.05
CA LEU A 23 30.24 24.45 -13.06
C LEU A 23 29.59 23.12 -13.53
N PRO A 24 30.34 22.06 -13.90
CA PRO A 24 29.75 20.76 -14.23
C PRO A 24 29.06 20.13 -13.03
N LEU A 25 29.53 20.37 -11.79
CA LEU A 25 28.87 19.85 -10.59
C LEU A 25 27.50 20.49 -10.36
N MET A 26 27.34 21.79 -10.64
CA MET A 26 26.03 22.46 -10.59
C MET A 26 25.09 22.03 -11.73
N PHE A 27 25.63 21.63 -12.89
CA PHE A 27 24.83 21.14 -14.03
C PHE A 27 24.54 19.62 -13.98
N LEU A 28 25.32 18.85 -13.22
CA LEU A 28 25.17 17.39 -13.03
C LEU A 28 24.53 17.02 -11.69
N MET A 29 24.34 17.96 -10.76
CA MET A 29 23.24 17.79 -9.83
C MET A 29 21.98 17.73 -10.69
N PRO A 30 21.24 16.60 -10.74
CA PRO A 30 19.95 16.60 -11.38
C PRO A 30 19.25 17.78 -10.74
N ALA A 31 18.75 18.71 -11.56
CA ALA A 31 17.93 19.79 -11.04
C ALA A 31 16.92 19.11 -10.12
N THR A 32 17.10 19.21 -8.81
CA THR A 32 16.01 19.03 -7.87
C THR A 32 15.02 20.00 -8.43
N ALA A 33 14.00 19.45 -9.08
CA ALA A 33 12.98 20.23 -9.74
C ALA A 33 12.41 21.10 -8.63
N ARG A 34 12.93 22.33 -8.51
CA ARG A 34 12.23 23.43 -7.90
C ARG A 34 11.14 23.73 -8.91
N VAL A 35 10.14 22.85 -8.93
CA VAL A 35 8.80 23.23 -9.29
C VAL A 35 8.54 24.38 -8.35
N THR A 36 8.54 25.60 -8.88
CA THR A 36 7.75 26.68 -8.32
C THR A 36 6.35 26.12 -8.26
N ALA A 37 6.05 25.43 -7.16
CA ALA A 37 4.74 24.88 -6.88
C ALA A 37 3.81 26.10 -6.93
N PRO A 38 2.78 26.09 -7.79
CA PRO A 38 1.70 27.05 -7.65
C PRO A 38 1.26 26.99 -6.18
N GLU A 39 1.11 28.17 -5.58
CA GLU A 39 0.66 28.42 -4.21
C GLU A 39 0.16 27.19 -3.45
N ALA A 40 1.00 26.70 -2.52
CA ALA A 40 0.66 25.70 -1.51
C ALA A 40 -0.27 24.57 -1.99
N VAL A 41 0.26 23.67 -2.81
CA VAL A 41 -0.21 22.27 -2.79
C VAL A 41 -0.20 21.84 -1.32
N SER A 42 -1.38 21.80 -0.71
CA SER A 42 -1.52 21.52 0.72
C SER A 42 -0.77 20.22 1.05
N SER A 43 0.12 20.32 2.03
CA SER A 43 0.82 19.18 2.62
C SER A 43 -0.10 18.32 3.49
N GLU A 44 -1.38 18.66 3.57
CA GLU A 44 -2.36 17.93 4.35
C GLU A 44 -2.84 16.70 3.58
N SER A 45 -3.27 15.70 4.35
CA SER A 45 -3.95 14.53 3.82
C SER A 45 -5.22 14.89 3.10
N TRP A 46 -5.48 14.21 1.99
CA TRP A 46 -6.77 14.26 1.34
C TRP A 46 -7.73 13.23 1.90
N PHE A 47 -7.23 12.05 2.25
CA PHE A 47 -8.09 10.96 2.71
C PHE A 47 -8.00 10.79 4.22
N SER A 48 -9.15 10.54 4.86
CA SER A 48 -9.21 9.91 6.17
C SER A 48 -9.50 8.43 5.99
N ILE A 49 -8.89 7.61 6.84
CA ILE A 49 -9.08 6.16 6.89
C ILE A 49 -9.45 5.83 8.32
N ASN A 50 -10.55 5.12 8.50
CA ASN A 50 -10.88 4.49 9.77
C ASN A 50 -11.26 3.02 9.54
N ILE A 51 -11.06 2.18 10.57
CA ILE A 51 -11.40 0.76 10.50
C ILE A 51 -12.66 0.52 11.34
N PRO A 52 -13.88 0.47 10.75
CA PRO A 52 -15.08 0.17 11.51
C PRO A 52 -15.23 -1.31 11.90
N TYR A 53 -14.57 -2.20 11.16
CA TYR A 53 -14.66 -3.64 11.38
C TYR A 53 -13.38 -4.35 10.96
N SER A 54 -12.91 -5.27 11.79
CA SER A 54 -11.92 -6.25 11.37
C SER A 54 -12.13 -7.56 12.12
N TYR A 55 -11.93 -8.67 11.42
CA TYR A 55 -11.91 -10.00 12.00
C TYR A 55 -10.75 -10.79 11.44
N TRP A 56 -10.05 -11.53 12.30
CA TRP A 56 -8.90 -12.36 11.98
C TRP A 56 -9.03 -13.71 12.69
N MET A 57 -8.85 -14.81 11.97
CA MET A 57 -8.84 -16.14 12.57
C MET A 57 -7.83 -17.06 11.88
N THR A 58 -7.52 -18.16 12.56
CA THR A 58 -6.82 -19.29 11.94
C THR A 58 -7.75 -20.49 11.89
N LYS A 59 -7.59 -21.33 10.88
CA LYS A 59 -8.37 -22.56 10.73
C LYS A 59 -7.45 -23.74 10.43
N ASP A 60 -7.70 -24.85 11.12
CA ASP A 60 -7.11 -26.15 10.78
C ASP A 60 -7.94 -26.82 9.68
N GLY A 61 -7.27 -27.54 8.79
CA GLY A 61 -7.88 -28.23 7.67
C GLY A 61 -8.11 -27.33 6.45
N ARG A 62 -8.83 -27.88 5.48
CA ARG A 62 -9.08 -27.23 4.18
C ARG A 62 -9.91 -25.95 4.32
N LEU A 63 -9.63 -24.98 3.46
CA LEU A 63 -10.50 -23.82 3.29
C LEU A 63 -11.86 -24.27 2.76
N ASP A 64 -12.92 -23.69 3.31
CA ASP A 64 -14.26 -23.88 2.76
C ASP A 64 -14.29 -23.31 1.34
N ASN A 65 -14.76 -24.10 0.37
CA ASN A 65 -14.79 -23.81 -1.08
C ASN A 65 -13.46 -23.99 -1.84
N TRP A 66 -12.43 -24.58 -1.23
CA TRP A 66 -11.25 -25.01 -1.97
C TRP A 66 -11.36 -26.49 -2.35
N ASP A 67 -12.09 -26.75 -3.44
CA ASP A 67 -12.08 -28.02 -4.17
C ASP A 67 -10.74 -28.16 -4.89
N PHE A 68 -9.65 -28.30 -4.13
CA PHE A 68 -8.41 -28.86 -4.68
C PHE A 68 -8.73 -30.31 -5.00
N ASP A 69 -8.97 -30.62 -6.26
CA ASP A 69 -8.79 -31.98 -6.73
C ASP A 69 -7.29 -32.14 -7.01
N PRO A 70 -6.52 -32.82 -6.13
CA PRO A 70 -5.09 -33.04 -6.37
C PRO A 70 -4.83 -33.81 -7.67
N THR A 71 -5.85 -34.46 -8.26
CA THR A 71 -5.72 -35.21 -9.51
C THR A 71 -5.76 -34.33 -10.78
N GLU A 72 -6.29 -33.10 -10.71
CA GLU A 72 -6.48 -32.25 -11.90
C GLU A 72 -5.22 -31.46 -12.32
N LEU A 73 -4.19 -31.33 -11.46
CA LEU A 73 -3.09 -30.40 -11.73
C LEU A 73 -1.97 -30.94 -12.63
N ASP A 74 -1.86 -32.26 -12.87
CA ASP A 74 -0.90 -32.79 -13.88
C ASP A 74 -1.13 -34.24 -14.34
N GLY A 75 -2.20 -34.93 -13.89
CA GLY A 75 -2.37 -36.36 -14.19
C GLY A 75 -1.19 -37.25 -13.74
N SER A 76 -0.30 -36.73 -12.90
CA SER A 76 0.79 -37.48 -12.28
C SER A 76 0.32 -37.99 -10.93
N GLU A 77 0.38 -39.31 -10.74
CA GLU A 77 0.03 -40.00 -9.48
C GLU A 77 1.03 -39.71 -8.34
N ASP A 78 1.99 -38.81 -8.54
CA ASP A 78 3.15 -38.59 -7.66
C ASP A 78 3.04 -37.33 -6.78
N TYR A 79 1.87 -36.70 -6.67
CA TYR A 79 1.70 -35.69 -5.61
C TYR A 79 1.65 -36.41 -4.25
N PRO A 80 2.55 -36.07 -3.31
CA PRO A 80 2.48 -36.65 -1.98
C PRO A 80 1.13 -36.28 -1.38
N ASP A 81 0.41 -37.28 -0.85
CA ASP A 81 -0.81 -37.09 -0.08
C ASP A 81 -0.58 -35.95 0.91
N VAL A 82 -1.17 -34.78 0.61
CA VAL A 82 -1.10 -33.65 1.52
C VAL A 82 -1.98 -34.05 2.70
N ASP A 83 -1.35 -34.42 3.81
CA ASP A 83 -2.04 -34.74 5.04
C ASP A 83 -2.92 -33.55 5.42
N GLU A 84 -4.23 -33.70 5.27
CA GLU A 84 -5.20 -32.63 5.51
C GLU A 84 -5.12 -32.11 6.95
N SER A 85 -4.65 -32.93 7.90
CA SER A 85 -4.42 -32.52 9.29
C SER A 85 -3.23 -31.58 9.47
N SER A 86 -2.35 -31.48 8.48
CA SER A 86 -1.21 -30.56 8.45
C SER A 86 -1.53 -29.22 7.77
N VAL A 87 -2.73 -29.07 7.19
CA VAL A 87 -3.14 -27.85 6.51
C VAL A 87 -3.63 -26.84 7.53
N VAL A 88 -3.03 -25.65 7.51
CA VAL A 88 -3.46 -24.52 8.33
C VAL A 88 -3.63 -23.29 7.47
N SER A 89 -4.60 -22.44 7.82
CA SER A 89 -4.89 -21.22 7.08
C SER A 89 -5.16 -20.04 8.01
N SER A 90 -4.97 -18.83 7.47
CA SER A 90 -5.39 -17.58 8.09
C SER A 90 -6.48 -16.93 7.25
N GLN A 91 -7.58 -16.55 7.88
CA GLN A 91 -8.66 -15.83 7.23
C GLN A 91 -8.86 -14.51 7.92
N TYR A 92 -9.06 -13.44 7.15
CA TYR A 92 -9.28 -12.14 7.73
C TYR A 92 -10.09 -11.22 6.81
N LEU A 93 -10.70 -10.24 7.46
CA LEU A 93 -11.39 -9.12 6.88
C LEU A 93 -10.96 -7.85 7.61
N ILE A 94 -10.60 -6.82 6.87
CA ILE A 94 -10.50 -5.45 7.36
C ILE A 94 -11.45 -4.62 6.49
N ALA A 95 -12.45 -4.00 7.09
CA ALA A 95 -13.26 -2.98 6.44
C ALA A 95 -12.56 -1.64 6.65
N LEU A 96 -12.22 -0.95 5.57
CA LEU A 96 -11.69 0.41 5.60
C LEU A 96 -12.81 1.37 5.21
N ASN A 97 -13.13 2.34 6.06
CA ASN A 97 -13.98 3.46 5.65
C ASN A 97 -13.06 4.61 5.19
N LEU A 98 -13.28 5.05 3.96
CA LEU A 98 -12.41 5.96 3.22
C LEU A 98 -13.20 7.22 2.90
N THR A 99 -12.73 8.38 3.35
CA THR A 99 -13.41 9.65 3.11
C THR A 99 -12.44 10.65 2.49
N LEU A 100 -12.85 11.31 1.41
CA LEU A 100 -12.12 12.45 0.87
C LEU A 100 -12.48 13.71 1.67
N ASN A 101 -11.55 14.25 2.45
CA ASN A 101 -11.79 15.39 3.36
C ASN A 101 -11.60 16.76 2.69
N VAL A 102 -11.32 16.80 1.38
CA VAL A 102 -11.00 18.04 0.67
C VAL A 102 -11.87 18.19 -0.57
N ASP A 103 -12.25 19.43 -0.88
CA ASP A 103 -12.81 19.75 -2.19
C ASP A 103 -11.69 19.82 -3.24
N ALA A 104 -11.59 18.75 -4.03
CA ALA A 104 -10.59 18.62 -5.07
C ALA A 104 -11.07 19.10 -6.46
N THR A 105 -12.28 19.66 -6.57
CA THR A 105 -12.93 20.00 -7.85
C THR A 105 -12.09 20.93 -8.74
N ASN A 106 -11.38 21.89 -8.13
CA ASN A 106 -10.57 22.87 -8.85
C ASN A 106 -9.06 22.69 -8.62
N TYR A 107 -8.66 21.52 -8.12
CA TYR A 107 -7.26 21.28 -7.80
C TYR A 107 -6.42 21.11 -9.07
N PRO A 108 -5.23 21.74 -9.18
CA PRO A 108 -4.44 21.78 -10.40
C PRO A 108 -3.60 20.51 -10.63
N ALA A 109 -4.23 19.35 -10.52
CA ALA A 109 -3.64 18.05 -10.83
C ALA A 109 -4.65 17.17 -11.56
N ASP A 110 -4.14 16.16 -12.25
CA ASP A 110 -4.96 15.17 -12.94
C ASP A 110 -5.33 14.02 -12.02
N ALA A 111 -4.47 13.67 -11.07
CA ALA A 111 -4.76 12.70 -10.02
C ALA A 111 -3.93 12.94 -8.76
N ARG A 112 -4.44 12.42 -7.64
CA ARG A 112 -3.68 12.27 -6.41
C ARG A 112 -3.93 10.89 -5.82
N ILE A 113 -2.84 10.21 -5.45
CA ILE A 113 -2.85 8.85 -4.90
C ILE A 113 -2.04 8.88 -3.62
N GLU A 114 -2.66 8.51 -2.50
CA GLU A 114 -2.05 8.39 -1.20
C GLU A 114 -1.76 6.93 -0.88
N TYR A 115 -0.59 6.68 -0.32
CA TYR A 115 -0.05 5.35 -0.06
C TYR A 115 0.04 5.13 1.44
N TYR A 116 -0.39 3.94 1.84
CA TYR A 116 -0.55 3.53 3.22
C TYR A 116 0.14 2.19 3.47
N GLN A 117 0.64 2.02 4.69
CA GLN A 117 1.15 0.78 5.23
C GLN A 117 0.19 0.32 6.33
N ILE A 118 -0.25 -0.92 6.26
CA ILE A 118 -1.10 -1.56 7.27
C ILE A 118 -0.23 -2.60 7.97
N ASP A 119 0.16 -2.30 9.20
CA ASP A 119 0.92 -3.22 10.06
C ASP A 119 -0.06 -3.98 10.96
N VAL A 120 0.04 -5.30 10.94
CA VAL A 120 -0.68 -6.21 11.84
C VAL A 120 0.33 -6.78 12.82
N SER A 121 0.13 -6.55 14.10
CA SER A 121 1.06 -6.97 15.16
C SER A 121 0.32 -7.67 16.30
N SER A 122 1.02 -8.55 17.01
CA SER A 122 0.61 -9.06 18.31
C SER A 122 1.47 -8.50 19.44
N ASP A 123 1.14 -8.89 20.67
CA ASP A 123 2.01 -8.74 21.84
C ASP A 123 3.39 -9.42 21.68
N LYS A 124 3.55 -10.31 20.69
CA LYS A 124 4.82 -10.97 20.35
C LYS A 124 5.63 -10.25 19.26
N GLY A 125 5.05 -9.24 18.58
CA GLY A 125 5.72 -8.47 17.55
C GLY A 125 4.92 -8.33 16.25
N LEU A 126 5.58 -7.86 15.19
CA LEU A 126 4.96 -7.70 13.86
C LEU A 126 4.64 -9.07 13.25
N ILE A 127 3.38 -9.28 12.85
CA ILE A 127 2.91 -10.49 12.16
C ILE A 127 3.01 -10.30 10.67
N GLU A 128 2.45 -9.20 10.16
CA GLU A 128 2.37 -8.93 8.74
C GLU A 128 2.41 -7.43 8.48
N ARG A 129 3.05 -7.06 7.37
CA ARG A 129 3.02 -5.71 6.82
C ARG A 129 2.41 -5.75 5.43
N ARG A 130 1.38 -4.93 5.22
CA ARG A 130 0.72 -4.78 3.93
C ARG A 130 0.87 -3.35 3.44
N CYS A 131 0.87 -3.19 2.13
CA CYS A 131 0.88 -1.91 1.47
C CYS A 131 -0.44 -1.71 0.73
N TRP A 132 -1.00 -0.51 0.80
CA TRP A 132 -2.32 -0.16 0.28
C TRP A 132 -2.31 1.26 -0.27
N PHE A 133 -3.25 1.62 -1.15
CA PHE A 133 -3.37 2.98 -1.67
C PHE A 133 -4.82 3.39 -1.90
N VAL A 134 -5.06 4.69 -1.82
CA VAL A 134 -6.34 5.33 -2.19
C VAL A 134 -6.07 6.57 -3.01
N GLY A 135 -6.89 6.84 -4.02
CA GLY A 135 -6.69 8.02 -4.84
C GLY A 135 -7.92 8.45 -5.60
N THR A 136 -7.80 9.61 -6.22
CA THR A 136 -8.82 10.14 -7.12
C THR A 136 -8.22 10.71 -8.40
N VAL A 137 -8.92 10.48 -9.51
CA VAL A 137 -8.68 11.15 -10.79
C VAL A 137 -9.58 12.39 -10.85
N LEU A 138 -8.96 13.55 -11.02
CA LEU A 138 -9.60 14.86 -10.91
C LEU A 138 -9.95 15.44 -12.28
N ASN A 139 -9.06 15.25 -13.26
CA ASN A 139 -9.28 15.68 -14.63
C ASN A 139 -9.54 14.48 -15.52
N ASP A 140 -10.81 14.11 -15.66
CA ASP A 140 -11.28 13.21 -16.71
C ASP A 140 -11.97 14.02 -17.83
N LYS A 141 -11.32 15.10 -18.27
CA LYS A 141 -11.77 15.77 -19.49
C LYS A 141 -11.76 14.71 -20.59
N GLU A 142 -12.73 14.71 -21.51
CA GLU A 142 -12.83 13.71 -22.60
C GLU A 142 -11.56 13.58 -23.49
N ASN A 143 -10.57 14.47 -23.32
CA ASN A 143 -9.24 14.44 -23.93
C ASN A 143 -8.09 14.36 -22.90
N SER A 144 -8.36 13.91 -21.68
CA SER A 144 -7.36 13.67 -20.64
C SER A 144 -6.45 12.55 -21.12
N SER A 145 -5.16 12.84 -21.22
CA SER A 145 -4.15 11.83 -21.52
C SER A 145 -3.83 10.93 -20.32
N PHE A 146 -4.43 11.19 -19.16
CA PHE A 146 -4.16 10.45 -17.94
C PHE A 146 -5.08 9.25 -17.80
N SER A 147 -4.55 8.06 -18.07
CA SER A 147 -5.16 6.79 -17.68
C SER A 147 -4.50 6.29 -16.41
N PHE A 148 -5.29 6.12 -15.34
CA PHE A 148 -4.77 5.55 -14.09
C PHE A 148 -4.20 4.15 -14.28
N GLN A 149 -4.85 3.33 -15.11
CA GLN A 149 -4.34 1.99 -15.43
C GLN A 149 -2.98 2.07 -16.11
N GLU A 150 -2.84 2.92 -17.13
CA GLU A 150 -1.54 3.08 -17.80
C GLU A 150 -0.49 3.68 -16.86
N PHE A 151 -0.89 4.61 -15.99
CA PHE A 151 0.00 5.18 -14.99
C PHE A 151 0.55 4.10 -14.07
N MET A 152 -0.31 3.24 -13.54
CA MET A 152 0.10 2.13 -12.68
C MET A 152 0.99 1.12 -13.42
N GLU A 153 0.66 0.79 -14.67
CA GLU A 153 1.46 -0.13 -15.49
C GLU A 153 2.82 0.45 -15.93
N LYS A 154 2.97 1.78 -15.97
CA LYS A 154 4.18 2.42 -16.51
C LYS A 154 5.02 3.13 -15.47
N ILE A 155 4.49 3.40 -14.28
CA ILE A 155 5.25 4.12 -13.27
C ILE A 155 6.35 3.23 -12.70
N HIS A 156 7.58 3.70 -12.88
CA HIS A 156 8.75 3.19 -12.19
C HIS A 156 9.37 4.38 -11.48
N PHE A 157 9.25 4.40 -10.15
CA PHE A 157 10.02 5.36 -9.37
C PHE A 157 11.50 4.99 -9.50
N ALA A 158 12.34 5.98 -9.85
CA ALA A 158 13.78 5.79 -10.01
C ALA A 158 14.47 5.31 -8.71
N ARG A 159 13.76 5.43 -7.58
CA ARG A 159 14.17 4.99 -6.26
C ARG A 159 13.36 3.75 -5.86
N SER A 160 14.06 2.63 -5.66
CA SER A 160 13.47 1.35 -5.25
C SER A 160 12.90 1.39 -3.82
N ASP A 161 13.28 2.39 -3.02
CA ASP A 161 12.80 2.59 -1.65
C ASP A 161 11.56 3.49 -1.54
N LEU A 162 11.00 3.95 -2.68
CA LEU A 162 9.72 4.67 -2.73
C LEU A 162 8.56 3.69 -2.93
N PHE A 163 7.42 4.19 -3.42
CA PHE A 163 6.21 3.43 -3.78
C PHE A 163 6.40 2.44 -4.95
N GLY A 164 7.55 1.74 -4.99
CA GLY A 164 7.96 0.86 -6.05
C GLY A 164 7.02 -0.33 -6.22
N ASN A 165 6.95 -0.81 -7.46
CA ASN A 165 6.04 -1.87 -7.91
C ASN A 165 6.19 -3.18 -7.13
N GLU A 166 7.37 -3.45 -6.57
CA GLU A 166 7.62 -4.66 -5.75
C GLU A 166 6.99 -4.57 -4.35
N THR A 167 6.88 -3.36 -3.78
CA THR A 167 6.37 -3.14 -2.41
C THR A 167 4.86 -2.89 -2.41
N PHE A 168 4.36 -2.14 -3.39
CA PHE A 168 2.93 -1.87 -3.57
C PHE A 168 2.27 -2.78 -4.62
N GLY A 169 2.98 -3.82 -5.08
CA GLY A 169 2.46 -4.89 -5.91
C GLY A 169 1.83 -4.43 -7.23
N ILE A 170 2.28 -3.31 -7.78
CA ILE A 170 1.61 -2.70 -8.95
C ILE A 170 1.89 -3.52 -10.22
N LEU A 171 3.08 -4.14 -10.31
CA LEU A 171 3.48 -5.04 -11.38
C LEU A 171 4.48 -6.06 -10.84
N SER A 172 4.24 -7.35 -11.08
CA SER A 172 5.23 -8.39 -10.87
C SER A 172 5.91 -8.75 -12.20
N PRO A 173 7.20 -9.09 -12.21
CA PRO A 173 7.91 -9.57 -13.41
C PRO A 173 7.35 -10.89 -13.99
N HIS A 174 6.40 -11.56 -13.32
CA HIS A 174 5.77 -12.80 -13.78
C HIS A 174 4.37 -12.61 -14.39
N GLY A 175 4.01 -11.38 -14.79
CA GLY A 175 2.69 -11.02 -15.33
C GLY A 175 1.82 -10.25 -14.33
N TYR A 176 0.52 -10.08 -14.64
CA TYR A 176 -0.47 -9.44 -13.76
C TYR A 176 -0.58 -10.20 -12.43
N VAL A 177 0.32 -9.94 -11.49
CA VAL A 177 0.08 -10.26 -10.09
C VAL A 177 -1.01 -9.32 -9.65
N ARG A 178 -2.24 -9.83 -9.62
CA ARG A 178 -3.36 -9.22 -8.91
C ARG A 178 -2.84 -8.97 -7.51
N ASN A 179 -2.52 -7.73 -7.18
CA ASN A 179 -2.26 -7.37 -5.80
C ASN A 179 -3.52 -7.71 -5.02
N ARG A 180 -3.53 -8.86 -4.32
CA ARG A 180 -4.67 -9.30 -3.50
C ARG A 180 -4.91 -8.35 -2.33
N SER A 181 -3.94 -7.49 -2.00
CA SER A 181 -4.07 -6.44 -0.99
C SER A 181 -4.65 -5.14 -1.55
N GLY A 182 -4.66 -4.94 -2.87
CA GLY A 182 -5.41 -3.89 -3.57
C GLY A 182 -5.14 -2.43 -3.16
N GLY A 183 -5.89 -1.54 -3.79
CA GLY A 183 -6.02 -0.11 -3.52
C GLY A 183 -7.20 0.40 -4.34
N MET A 184 -7.75 1.57 -4.01
CA MET A 184 -8.91 2.12 -4.70
C MET A 184 -8.60 3.46 -5.35
N VAL A 185 -8.91 3.61 -6.63
CA VAL A 185 -8.92 4.92 -7.29
C VAL A 185 -10.27 5.16 -7.92
N ARG A 186 -10.83 6.34 -7.65
CA ARG A 186 -12.14 6.76 -8.15
C ARG A 186 -12.03 8.02 -9.00
N HIS A 187 -12.77 8.05 -10.10
CA HIS A 187 -12.94 9.27 -10.89
C HIS A 187 -13.86 10.24 -10.14
N HIS A 188 -13.42 11.49 -10.02
CA HIS A 188 -14.19 12.57 -9.39
C HIS A 188 -14.76 12.16 -8.03
N TRP A 189 -13.88 11.74 -7.11
CA TRP A 189 -14.31 11.45 -5.76
C TRP A 189 -14.79 12.75 -5.12
N GLU A 190 -16.05 12.79 -4.71
CA GLU A 190 -16.67 13.99 -4.12
C GLU A 190 -16.16 14.22 -2.69
N ALA A 191 -16.05 15.49 -2.29
CA ALA A 191 -15.71 15.84 -0.92
C ALA A 191 -16.74 15.24 0.07
N ASP A 192 -16.26 14.82 1.23
CA ASP A 192 -17.00 14.17 2.31
C ASP A 192 -17.67 12.82 1.96
N LEU A 193 -17.53 12.35 0.71
CA LEU A 193 -18.02 11.03 0.32
C LEU A 193 -17.18 9.95 1.00
N SER A 194 -17.85 9.17 1.85
CA SER A 194 -17.29 8.03 2.55
C SER A 194 -17.65 6.73 1.84
N LEU A 195 -16.67 5.86 1.61
CA LEU A 195 -16.83 4.56 0.97
C LEU A 195 -16.21 3.46 1.83
N LEU A 196 -16.94 2.36 1.95
CA LEU A 196 -16.47 1.21 2.68
C LEU A 196 -15.74 0.26 1.73
N TRP A 197 -14.50 -0.09 2.03
CA TRP A 197 -13.68 -0.96 1.19
C TRP A 197 -13.26 -2.21 1.95
N ARG A 198 -13.31 -3.34 1.26
CA ARG A 198 -12.88 -4.64 1.78
C ARG A 198 -11.39 -4.85 1.52
N VAL A 199 -10.61 -5.04 2.58
CA VAL A 199 -9.23 -5.53 2.51
C VAL A 199 -9.17 -6.93 3.10
N GLY A 200 -8.72 -7.89 2.29
CA GLY A 200 -8.67 -9.31 2.67
C GLY A 200 -9.77 -10.17 2.06
N SER A 201 -9.67 -11.47 2.30
CA SER A 201 -10.57 -12.49 1.77
C SER A 201 -10.70 -13.63 2.79
N ALA A 202 -11.88 -14.26 2.83
CA ALA A 202 -12.17 -15.46 3.62
C ALA A 202 -11.36 -16.72 3.19
N GLY A 203 -10.44 -16.61 2.22
CA GLY A 203 -9.82 -17.77 1.58
C GLY A 203 -8.31 -17.68 1.32
N SER A 204 -7.55 -16.85 2.04
CA SER A 204 -6.08 -16.85 1.94
C SER A 204 -5.46 -17.98 2.77
N GLY A 205 -5.76 -19.23 2.42
CA GLY A 205 -5.10 -20.40 2.97
C GLY A 205 -3.97 -20.89 2.06
N THR A 206 -3.13 -21.72 2.64
CA THR A 206 -1.91 -22.23 2.04
C THR A 206 -1.83 -23.72 2.26
N THR A 207 -1.32 -24.42 1.26
CA THR A 207 -0.90 -25.80 1.41
C THR A 207 0.36 -25.83 2.29
N GLY A 208 0.41 -26.80 3.22
CA GLY A 208 1.30 -26.86 4.38
C GLY A 208 2.81 -26.91 4.17
N ASN A 209 3.36 -26.34 3.10
CA ASN A 209 4.80 -26.23 2.86
C ASN A 209 5.29 -24.83 2.41
N GLY A 210 4.43 -23.81 2.34
CA GLY A 210 4.78 -22.47 1.85
C GLY A 210 4.47 -21.31 2.80
N GLY A 211 5.43 -20.94 3.67
CA GLY A 211 5.58 -19.60 4.25
C GLY A 211 4.53 -19.06 5.25
N THR A 212 3.48 -19.82 5.53
CA THR A 212 2.31 -19.39 6.32
C THR A 212 2.21 -20.01 7.70
N SER A 213 3.06 -20.99 8.00
CA SER A 213 3.20 -21.55 9.34
C SER A 213 3.52 -20.45 10.35
N ASN A 214 4.40 -19.51 10.00
CA ASN A 214 4.81 -18.44 10.91
C ASN A 214 3.68 -17.44 11.21
N LEU A 215 2.86 -17.09 10.21
CA LEU A 215 1.73 -16.19 10.41
C LEU A 215 0.63 -16.85 11.26
N VAL A 216 0.29 -18.11 10.94
CA VAL A 216 -0.68 -18.88 11.73
C VAL A 216 -0.19 -19.08 13.16
N SER A 217 1.06 -19.49 13.36
CA SER A 217 1.66 -19.63 14.69
C SER A 217 1.65 -18.31 15.45
N ALA A 218 2.06 -17.20 14.81
CA ALA A 218 2.07 -15.89 15.45
C ALA A 218 0.68 -15.41 15.87
N ILE A 219 -0.37 -15.70 15.08
CA ILE A 219 -1.76 -15.39 15.46
C ILE A 219 -2.24 -16.32 16.61
N ARG A 220 -1.93 -17.62 16.57
CA ARG A 220 -2.34 -18.57 17.62
C ARG A 220 -1.69 -18.29 18.97
N GLU A 221 -0.45 -17.84 18.95
CA GLU A 221 0.33 -17.49 20.15
C GLU A 221 0.01 -16.08 20.68
N ALA A 222 -0.75 -15.28 19.93
CA ALA A 222 -1.11 -13.93 20.32
C ALA A 222 -2.14 -13.91 21.48
N GLU A 223 -1.94 -12.99 22.40
CA GLU A 223 -2.94 -12.61 23.40
C GLU A 223 -3.78 -11.43 22.91
N THR A 224 -3.16 -10.52 22.17
CA THR A 224 -3.80 -9.36 21.55
C THR A 224 -3.34 -9.20 20.11
N LEU A 225 -4.21 -8.69 19.24
CA LEU A 225 -3.84 -8.21 17.91
C LEU A 225 -4.12 -6.73 17.79
N SER A 226 -3.22 -6.00 17.11
CA SER A 226 -3.40 -4.59 16.78
C SER A 226 -3.19 -4.39 15.29
N ILE A 227 -3.96 -3.47 14.71
CA ILE A 227 -3.81 -3.02 13.33
C ILE A 227 -3.47 -1.54 13.38
N ILE A 228 -2.34 -1.18 12.79
CA ILE A 228 -1.88 0.21 12.68
C ILE A 228 -1.82 0.58 11.21
N VAL A 229 -2.54 1.62 10.82
CA VAL A 229 -2.49 2.20 9.48
C VAL A 229 -1.59 3.43 9.52
N ARG A 230 -0.55 3.42 8.70
CA ARG A 230 0.42 4.50 8.57
C ARG A 230 0.34 5.10 7.18
N ARG A 231 0.26 6.42 7.07
CA ARG A 231 0.47 7.09 5.78
C ARG A 231 1.96 7.09 5.48
N VAL A 232 2.34 6.64 4.29
CA VAL A 232 3.72 6.64 3.81
C VAL A 232 3.99 7.90 2.99
N GLY A 233 2.99 8.37 2.25
CA GLY A 233 3.05 9.61 1.48
C GLY A 233 2.05 9.59 0.34
N TRP A 234 2.29 10.42 -0.67
CA TRP A 234 1.42 10.51 -1.83
C TRP A 234 2.15 10.92 -3.09
N VAL A 235 1.46 10.67 -4.20
CA VAL A 235 1.85 11.03 -5.53
C VAL A 235 0.79 11.95 -6.11
N THR A 236 1.21 13.11 -6.59
CA THR A 236 0.37 14.03 -7.35
C THR A 236 0.81 13.99 -8.80
N VAL A 237 -0.12 13.70 -9.69
CA VAL A 237 0.13 13.61 -11.13
C VAL A 237 -0.53 14.80 -11.80
N SER A 238 0.23 15.49 -12.63
CA SER A 238 -0.24 16.54 -13.53
C SER A 238 0.26 16.21 -14.93
N ALA A 239 -0.31 16.86 -15.96
CA ALA A 239 -0.10 16.52 -17.37
C ALA A 239 1.38 16.32 -17.76
N ASN A 240 2.29 17.09 -17.16
CA ASN A 240 3.71 17.09 -17.51
C ASN A 240 4.63 16.69 -16.34
N SER A 241 4.10 16.30 -15.19
CA SER A 241 4.92 16.04 -14.00
C SER A 241 4.28 15.10 -13.01
N THR A 242 5.14 14.36 -12.30
CA THR A 242 4.76 13.58 -11.13
C THR A 242 5.53 14.10 -9.93
N ALA A 243 4.81 14.54 -8.90
CA ALA A 243 5.38 14.96 -7.63
C ALA A 243 5.17 13.87 -6.58
N VAL A 244 6.23 13.54 -5.86
CA VAL A 244 6.20 12.58 -4.76
C VAL A 244 6.41 13.34 -3.46
N THR A 245 5.51 13.17 -2.51
CA THR A 245 5.67 13.67 -1.15
C THR A 245 5.69 12.49 -0.20
N LEU A 246 6.75 12.40 0.60
CA LEU A 246 6.87 11.40 1.65
C LEU A 246 6.49 12.01 2.99
N VAL A 247 5.85 11.22 3.83
CA VAL A 247 5.61 11.55 5.23
C VAL A 247 6.36 10.54 6.11
N ASP A 248 6.67 10.94 7.34
CA ASP A 248 7.42 10.11 8.29
C ASP A 248 6.52 9.04 8.94
N ASN A 249 5.91 8.17 8.13
CA ASN A 249 5.08 7.05 8.55
C ASN A 249 4.03 7.41 9.63
N GLU A 250 3.34 8.53 9.40
CA GLU A 250 2.32 9.10 10.28
C GLU A 250 1.23 8.05 10.58
N VAL A 251 0.95 7.81 11.87
CA VAL A 251 -0.17 6.94 12.28
C VAL A 251 -1.48 7.67 11.96
N VAL A 252 -2.32 7.05 11.15
CA VAL A 252 -3.64 7.57 10.78
C VAL A 252 -4.75 6.86 11.53
N GLU A 253 -4.58 5.56 11.80
CA GLU A 253 -5.54 4.75 12.55
C GLU A 253 -4.80 3.67 13.33
N GLU A 254 -5.27 3.38 14.54
CA GLU A 254 -4.76 2.29 15.38
C GLU A 254 -5.92 1.67 16.14
N ILE A 255 -6.16 0.38 15.88
CA ILE A 255 -7.18 -0.40 16.57
C ILE A 255 -6.56 -1.61 17.25
N GLN A 256 -7.15 -2.03 18.36
CA GLN A 256 -6.83 -3.28 19.04
C GLN A 256 -8.02 -4.22 18.93
N LEU A 257 -7.78 -5.43 18.41
CA LEU A 257 -8.77 -6.49 18.30
C LEU A 257 -8.79 -7.31 19.58
N GLN A 258 -9.99 -7.73 19.98
CA GLN A 258 -10.23 -8.56 21.16
C GLN A 258 -10.50 -10.00 20.76
N LYS A 259 -10.18 -10.96 21.63
CA LYS A 259 -10.46 -12.38 21.36
C LYS A 259 -11.96 -12.61 21.19
N TYR A 260 -12.33 -13.32 20.13
CA TYR A 260 -13.71 -13.67 19.80
C TYR A 260 -13.74 -14.99 19.03
N GLY A 261 -14.41 -16.00 19.60
CA GLY A 261 -14.37 -17.37 19.07
C GLY A 261 -12.94 -17.88 18.96
N ASP A 262 -12.59 -18.41 17.79
CA ASP A 262 -11.24 -18.92 17.46
C ASP A 262 -10.32 -17.83 16.85
N GLY A 263 -10.70 -16.56 16.99
CA GLY A 263 -10.03 -15.43 16.36
C GLY A 263 -10.04 -14.16 17.19
N PHE A 264 -9.90 -13.04 16.49
CA PHE A 264 -9.83 -11.69 17.02
C PHE A 264 -10.76 -10.78 16.24
N ILE A 265 -11.53 -9.94 16.94
CA ILE A 265 -12.49 -9.03 16.34
C ILE A 265 -12.29 -7.60 16.85
N TYR A 266 -12.47 -6.64 15.96
CA TYR A 266 -12.79 -5.26 16.26
C TYR A 266 -14.07 -4.93 15.52
N ASN A 267 -15.09 -4.42 16.21
CA ASN A 267 -16.40 -4.22 15.61
C ASN A 267 -17.11 -3.03 16.22
N ASN A 268 -17.37 -2.02 15.39
CA ASN A 268 -18.12 -0.82 15.76
C ASN A 268 -19.42 -0.65 14.96
N ILE A 269 -19.78 -1.62 14.10
CA ILE A 269 -20.88 -1.47 13.14
C ILE A 269 -21.95 -2.55 13.23
N ILE A 270 -21.62 -3.76 13.71
CA ILE A 270 -22.58 -4.85 13.89
C ILE A 270 -22.99 -4.89 15.37
N PRO A 271 -24.30 -4.89 15.70
CA PRO A 271 -24.73 -5.06 17.08
C PRO A 271 -24.23 -6.38 17.69
N GLU A 272 -23.80 -6.37 18.95
CA GLU A 272 -23.18 -7.52 19.61
C GLU A 272 -24.09 -8.75 19.60
N GLU A 273 -25.40 -8.56 19.77
CA GLU A 273 -26.41 -9.62 19.73
C GLU A 273 -26.52 -10.31 18.36
N GLN A 274 -26.05 -9.69 17.28
CA GLN A 274 -26.05 -10.27 15.94
C GLN A 274 -24.76 -11.04 15.62
N LEU A 275 -23.66 -10.75 16.32
CA LEU A 275 -22.34 -11.35 16.04
C LEU A 275 -22.33 -12.87 16.16
N ALA A 276 -23.14 -13.44 17.06
CA ALA A 276 -23.23 -14.88 17.26
C ALA A 276 -23.98 -15.60 16.12
N ALA A 277 -24.73 -14.87 15.30
CA ALA A 277 -25.59 -15.42 14.25
C ALA A 277 -25.02 -15.26 12.83
N ILE A 278 -23.85 -14.62 12.69
CA ILE A 278 -23.21 -14.34 11.40
C ILE A 278 -21.84 -15.00 11.31
N ASP A 279 -21.34 -15.16 10.09
CA ASP A 279 -19.94 -15.47 9.82
C ASP A 279 -19.11 -14.17 9.90
N PRO A 280 -18.21 -14.00 10.89
CA PRO A 280 -17.41 -12.79 11.03
C PRO A 280 -16.38 -12.58 9.90
N THR A 281 -16.05 -13.62 9.12
CA THR A 281 -15.19 -13.47 7.93
C THR A 281 -15.96 -12.94 6.71
N ASN A 282 -17.29 -13.03 6.74
CA ASN A 282 -18.19 -12.56 5.71
C ASN A 282 -19.46 -11.93 6.32
N PRO A 283 -19.31 -10.84 7.09
CA PRO A 283 -20.42 -10.16 7.73
C PRO A 283 -21.35 -9.50 6.69
N PRO A 284 -22.63 -9.26 7.03
CA PRO A 284 -23.61 -8.63 6.14
C PRO A 284 -23.40 -7.12 6.02
N ILE A 285 -22.18 -6.70 5.66
CA ILE A 285 -21.78 -5.31 5.45
C ILE A 285 -21.90 -5.00 3.96
N ASP A 286 -22.58 -3.90 3.62
CA ASP A 286 -22.61 -3.37 2.27
C ASP A 286 -21.33 -2.55 1.99
N PHE A 287 -20.49 -3.03 1.09
CA PHE A 287 -19.25 -2.35 0.68
C PHE A 287 -19.47 -1.36 -0.48
N GLY A 288 -20.70 -1.20 -0.98
CA GLY A 288 -21.04 -0.16 -1.97
C GLY A 288 -20.22 -0.21 -3.27
N ASN A 289 -19.61 -1.35 -3.58
CA ASN A 289 -18.71 -1.58 -4.71
C ASN A 289 -19.16 -2.74 -5.61
#